data_AF-A0A2E5VWV2-F1
#
_entry.id   AF-A0A2E5VWV2-F1
#
_cell.length_a   1.000
_cell.length_b   1.000
_cell.length_c   1.000
_cell.angle_alpha   90.00
_cell.angle_beta   90.00
_cell.angle_gamma   90.00
#
_symmetry.space_group_name_H-M   'P 1'
#
loop_
_entity.id
_entity.type
_entity.pdbx_description
1 polymer ?
#
loop_
_entity_poly.entity_id
_entity_poly.type
_entity_poly.pdbx_seq_one_letter_code
_entity_poly.pdbx_strand_id
1 'polypeptide(L)'
;MNRIIIITFFSSFIFGEDILKKQNPCSHPLIKLARENGIKAVPIKDVFKYRRLIKECKKSGNPMVSERIQTIDWERDFKRSKSMSNWTSTHAMLTVVFVGYYYMAKILDIPYDVTFFPKNK
;
A
#
# COMPACT_ATOMS: atom_id res chain seq x y z
N MET A 1 27.19 41.64 -12.27
CA MET A 1 25.82 41.67 -12.83
C MET A 1 25.43 40.36 -13.50
N ASN A 2 26.24 39.78 -14.40
CA ASN A 2 25.88 38.57 -15.14
C ASN A 2 25.66 37.29 -14.28
N ARG A 3 26.30 37.16 -13.12
CA ARG A 3 26.11 35.99 -12.23
C ARG A 3 24.78 36.01 -11.46
N ILE A 4 24.20 37.17 -11.20
CA ILE A 4 22.94 37.30 -10.44
C ILE A 4 21.75 36.94 -11.34
N ILE A 5 21.81 37.30 -12.63
CA ILE A 5 20.77 37.02 -13.62
C ILE A 5 20.58 35.51 -13.84
N ILE A 6 21.68 34.73 -13.81
CA ILE A 6 21.63 33.27 -13.97
C ILE A 6 20.93 32.61 -12.77
N ILE A 7 21.16 33.11 -11.55
CA ILE A 7 20.56 32.56 -10.33
C ILE A 7 19.05 32.81 -10.31
N THR A 8 18.60 34.00 -10.75
CA THR A 8 17.17 34.34 -10.86
C THR A 8 16.44 33.57 -11.96
N PHE A 9 17.16 33.17 -13.02
CA PHE A 9 16.58 32.38 -14.11
C PHE A 9 16.39 30.91 -13.70
N PHE A 10 17.34 30.34 -12.95
CA PHE A 10 17.22 28.96 -12.42
C PHE A 10 16.14 28.83 -11.33
N SER A 11 15.94 29.85 -10.47
CA SER A 11 14.88 29.79 -9.46
C SER A 11 13.46 29.84 -10.06
N SER A 12 13.31 30.51 -11.20
CA SER A 12 12.04 30.58 -11.95
C SER A 12 11.67 29.25 -12.60
N PHE A 13 12.66 28.44 -12.98
CA PHE A 13 12.45 27.13 -13.59
C PHE A 13 12.00 26.06 -12.59
N ILE A 14 12.33 26.22 -11.30
CA ILE A 14 11.88 25.33 -10.22
C ILE A 14 10.41 25.60 -9.82
N PHE A 15 9.87 26.78 -10.16
CA PHE A 15 8.49 27.18 -9.86
C PHE A 15 7.53 27.11 -11.06
N GLY A 16 7.93 26.40 -12.13
CA GLY A 16 7.11 26.17 -13.32
C GLY A 16 6.35 24.86 -13.24
N GLU A 17 5.03 24.96 -13.03
CA GLU A 17 3.98 23.94 -13.27
C GLU A 17 3.24 23.39 -12.02
N ASP A 18 2.57 24.27 -11.29
CA ASP A 18 1.37 23.91 -10.51
C ASP A 18 0.10 24.57 -11.09
N ILE A 19 0.09 24.80 -12.41
CA ILE A 19 -1.14 25.04 -13.17
C ILE A 19 -1.81 23.68 -13.46
N LEU A 20 -1.92 22.83 -12.43
CA LEU A 20 -2.76 21.64 -12.50
C LEU A 20 -4.19 22.14 -12.36
N LYS A 21 -4.71 22.54 -13.53
CA LYS A 21 -6.09 22.87 -13.88
C LYS A 21 -7.04 22.82 -12.69
N LYS A 22 -7.69 23.95 -12.46
CA LYS A 22 -8.98 24.17 -11.80
C LYS A 22 -10.07 23.23 -12.37
N GLN A 23 -9.87 21.93 -12.24
CA GLN A 23 -10.74 20.83 -12.59
C GLN A 23 -11.12 20.15 -11.29
N ASN A 24 -12.37 19.69 -11.21
CA ASN A 24 -12.95 19.13 -9.98
C ASN A 24 -11.98 18.15 -9.31
N PRO A 25 -11.66 18.30 -8.01
CA PRO A 25 -10.69 17.45 -7.33
C PRO A 25 -11.07 15.96 -7.41
N CYS A 26 -12.38 15.67 -7.49
CA CYS A 26 -12.95 14.33 -7.66
C CYS A 26 -12.78 13.69 -9.06
N SER A 27 -12.44 14.45 -10.11
CA SER A 27 -12.24 13.92 -11.48
C SER A 27 -10.79 13.54 -11.77
N HIS A 28 -9.88 13.62 -10.77
CA HIS A 28 -8.49 13.26 -10.95
C HIS A 28 -8.34 11.77 -11.33
N PRO A 29 -7.43 11.41 -12.26
CA PRO A 29 -7.25 10.03 -12.73
C PRO A 29 -6.95 9.05 -11.58
N LEU A 30 -6.22 9.47 -10.56
CA LEU A 30 -5.96 8.65 -9.35
C LEU A 30 -7.25 8.29 -8.58
N ILE A 31 -8.21 9.21 -8.51
CA ILE A 31 -9.50 8.93 -7.85
C ILE A 31 -10.36 8.03 -8.74
N LYS A 32 -10.32 8.23 -10.07
CA LYS A 32 -11.01 7.34 -11.02
C LYS A 32 -10.48 5.91 -10.91
N LEU A 33 -9.15 5.75 -10.90
CA LEU A 33 -8.49 4.45 -10.73
C LEU A 33 -8.89 3.78 -9.40
N ALA A 34 -8.89 4.54 -8.30
CA ALA A 34 -9.30 4.03 -7.00
C ALA A 34 -10.79 3.66 -6.94
N ARG A 35 -11.64 4.38 -7.68
CA ARG A 35 -13.09 4.10 -7.77
C ARG A 35 -13.37 2.80 -8.52
N GLU A 36 -12.58 2.47 -9.53
CA GLU A 36 -12.76 1.27 -10.34
C GLU A 36 -12.11 0.04 -9.69
N ASN A 37 -10.91 0.19 -9.11
CA ASN A 37 -10.08 -0.93 -8.67
C ASN A 37 -9.73 -0.95 -7.16
N GLY A 38 -10.21 0.04 -6.38
CA GLY A 38 -9.87 0.21 -4.96
C GLY A 38 -8.57 0.97 -4.71
N ILE A 39 -8.28 1.32 -3.45
CA ILE A 39 -7.10 2.11 -3.07
C ILE A 39 -5.80 1.38 -3.40
N LYS A 40 -5.77 0.05 -3.30
CA LYS A 40 -4.53 -0.73 -3.53
C LYS A 40 -4.06 -0.71 -5.00
N ALA A 41 -4.89 -0.24 -5.94
CA ALA A 41 -4.48 0.00 -7.32
C ALA A 41 -3.64 1.28 -7.48
N VAL A 42 -3.70 2.20 -6.51
CA VAL A 42 -2.89 3.42 -6.52
C VAL A 42 -1.43 3.04 -6.24
N PRO A 43 -0.48 3.43 -7.11
CA PRO A 43 0.92 3.13 -6.90
C PRO A 43 1.43 3.82 -5.62
N ILE A 44 2.33 3.15 -4.88
CA ILE A 44 2.80 3.56 -3.55
C ILE A 44 3.33 5.01 -3.54
N LYS A 45 4.04 5.40 -4.60
CA LYS A 45 4.56 6.77 -4.79
C LYS A 45 3.48 7.85 -4.79
N ASP A 46 2.27 7.53 -5.26
CA ASP A 46 1.18 8.48 -5.42
C ASP A 46 0.15 8.40 -4.29
N VAL A 47 0.35 7.54 -3.29
CA VAL A 47 -0.58 7.36 -2.15
C VAL A 47 -0.74 8.65 -1.36
N PHE A 48 0.34 9.39 -1.11
CA PHE A 48 0.27 10.68 -0.42
C PHE A 48 -0.52 11.72 -1.21
N LYS A 49 -0.31 11.78 -2.54
CA LYS A 49 -1.06 12.66 -3.44
C LYS A 49 -2.54 12.28 -3.47
N TYR A 50 -2.85 10.99 -3.59
CA TYR A 50 -4.21 10.46 -3.51
C TYR A 50 -4.91 10.85 -2.20
N ARG A 51 -4.24 10.75 -1.05
CA ARG A 51 -4.82 11.15 0.25
C ARG A 51 -5.17 12.64 0.32
N ARG A 52 -4.39 13.51 -0.32
CA ARG A 52 -4.71 14.94 -0.40
C ARG A 52 -5.93 15.16 -1.29
N LEU A 53 -5.93 14.56 -2.48
CA LEU A 53 -7.02 14.66 -3.46
C LEU A 53 -8.37 14.14 -2.93
N ILE A 54 -8.38 13.00 -2.24
CA ILE A 54 -9.62 12.44 -1.68
C ILE A 54 -10.18 13.33 -0.56
N LYS A 55 -9.29 13.98 0.22
CA LYS A 55 -9.68 14.92 1.29
C LYS A 55 -10.30 16.18 0.70
N GLU A 56 -9.73 16.70 -0.38
CA GLU A 56 -10.28 17.84 -1.13
C GLU A 56 -11.62 17.47 -1.79
N CYS A 57 -11.71 16.29 -2.41
CA CYS A 57 -12.95 15.78 -2.99
C CYS A 57 -14.08 15.61 -1.95
N LYS A 58 -13.74 15.14 -0.74
CA LYS A 58 -14.70 15.04 0.37
C LYS A 58 -15.19 16.42 0.83
N LYS A 59 -14.30 17.42 0.86
CA LYS A 59 -14.64 18.81 1.18
C LYS A 59 -15.50 19.48 0.11
N SER A 60 -15.35 19.10 -1.16
CA SER A 60 -16.18 19.63 -2.27
C SER A 60 -17.59 19.01 -2.33
N GLY A 61 -18.03 18.27 -1.31
CA GLY A 61 -19.41 17.81 -1.19
C GLY A 61 -19.74 16.47 -1.84
N ASN A 62 -18.75 15.62 -2.17
CA ASN A 62 -19.01 14.30 -2.76
C ASN A 62 -18.50 13.14 -1.87
N PRO A 63 -19.15 12.88 -0.71
CA PRO A 63 -18.75 11.82 0.22
C PRO A 63 -18.91 10.42 -0.38
N MET A 64 -19.89 10.23 -1.29
CA MET A 64 -20.23 8.96 -1.93
C MET A 64 -19.05 8.30 -2.66
N VAL A 65 -18.14 9.11 -3.21
CA VAL A 65 -16.93 8.59 -3.88
C VAL A 65 -16.03 7.86 -2.89
N SER A 66 -15.85 8.43 -1.70
CA SER A 66 -15.00 7.81 -0.66
C SER A 66 -15.62 6.55 -0.09
N GLU A 67 -16.94 6.54 0.11
CA GLU A 67 -17.67 5.37 0.61
C GLU A 67 -17.62 4.22 -0.39
N ARG A 68 -17.84 4.48 -1.68
CA ARG A 68 -17.73 3.44 -2.72
C ARG A 68 -16.34 2.83 -2.78
N ILE A 69 -15.30 3.65 -2.66
CA ILE A 69 -13.91 3.14 -2.65
C ILE A 69 -13.69 2.25 -1.42
N GLN A 70 -14.21 2.67 -0.26
CA GLN A 70 -14.14 1.86 0.95
C GLN A 70 -14.87 0.52 0.80
N THR A 71 -16.09 0.48 0.25
CA THR A 71 -16.83 -0.78 0.10
C THR A 71 -16.11 -1.78 -0.81
N ILE A 72 -15.53 -1.30 -1.92
CA ILE A 72 -14.71 -2.13 -2.81
C ILE A 72 -13.50 -2.70 -2.07
N ASP A 73 -12.80 -1.86 -1.30
CA ASP A 73 -11.64 -2.31 -0.53
C ASP A 73 -12.01 -3.31 0.57
N TRP A 74 -13.15 -3.09 1.24
CA TRP A 74 -13.71 -4.01 2.23
C TRP A 74 -14.04 -5.37 1.62
N GLU A 75 -14.76 -5.41 0.50
CA GLU A 75 -15.12 -6.66 -0.16
C GLU A 75 -13.87 -7.43 -0.64
N ARG A 76 -12.90 -6.71 -1.21
CA ARG A 76 -11.62 -7.26 -1.64
C ARG A 76 -10.85 -7.86 -0.47
N ASP A 77 -10.76 -7.16 0.66
CA ASP A 77 -10.05 -7.65 1.85
C ASP A 77 -10.82 -8.78 2.55
N PHE A 78 -12.15 -8.76 2.55
CA PHE A 78 -12.99 -9.85 3.05
C PHE A 78 -12.77 -11.15 2.25
N LYS A 79 -12.82 -11.08 0.92
CA LYS A 79 -12.61 -12.25 0.03
C LYS A 79 -11.21 -12.86 0.18
N ARG A 80 -10.19 -12.02 0.30
CA ARG A 80 -8.79 -12.48 0.52
C ARG A 80 -8.61 -13.08 1.91
N SER A 81 -9.22 -12.49 2.94
CA SER A 81 -9.12 -13.00 4.32
C SER A 81 -9.82 -14.36 4.44
N LYS A 82 -10.97 -14.55 3.80
CA LYS A 82 -11.68 -15.84 3.76
C LYS A 82 -10.82 -16.98 3.19
N SER A 83 -9.97 -16.68 2.22
CA SER A 83 -9.06 -17.66 1.59
C SER A 83 -7.67 -17.70 2.21
N MET A 84 -7.41 -16.88 3.24
CA MET A 84 -6.08 -16.74 3.86
C MET A 84 -4.95 -16.55 2.82
N SER A 85 -5.25 -15.86 1.72
CA SER A 85 -4.39 -15.81 0.53
C SER A 85 -3.32 -14.72 0.55
N ASN A 86 -3.15 -14.01 1.67
CA ASN A 86 -2.11 -12.99 1.81
C ASN A 86 -0.85 -13.58 2.47
N TRP A 87 0.28 -12.93 2.21
CA TRP A 87 1.57 -13.32 2.78
C TRP A 87 1.55 -13.40 4.32
N THR A 88 0.83 -12.50 5.00
CA THR A 88 0.76 -12.49 6.46
C THR A 88 0.09 -13.73 7.04
N SER A 89 -0.98 -14.23 6.41
CA SER A 89 -1.65 -15.45 6.84
C SER A 89 -0.82 -16.70 6.54
N THR A 90 -0.15 -16.75 5.39
CA THR A 90 0.80 -17.83 5.08
C THR A 90 1.97 -17.86 6.05
N HIS A 91 2.57 -16.69 6.33
CA HIS A 91 3.64 -16.54 7.31
C HIS A 91 3.19 -17.00 8.70
N ALA A 92 2.03 -16.53 9.19
CA ALA A 92 1.50 -16.91 10.49
C ALA A 92 1.29 -18.43 10.61
N MET A 93 0.73 -19.07 9.58
CA MET A 93 0.56 -20.52 9.54
C MET A 93 1.90 -21.25 9.61
N LEU A 94 2.88 -20.84 8.81
CA LEU A 94 4.22 -21.43 8.84
C LEU A 94 4.87 -21.28 10.22
N THR A 95 4.83 -20.08 10.82
CA THR A 95 5.39 -19.85 12.15
C THR A 95 4.75 -20.76 13.20
N VAL A 96 3.42 -20.88 13.19
CA VAL A 96 2.69 -21.76 14.13
C VAL A 96 3.11 -23.22 13.93
N VAL A 97 3.24 -23.70 12.69
CA VAL A 97 3.69 -25.06 12.40
C VAL A 97 5.12 -25.29 12.86
N PHE A 98 6.05 -24.38 12.58
CA PHE A 98 7.45 -24.51 12.99
C PHE A 98 7.61 -24.52 14.52
N VAL A 99 6.92 -23.60 15.21
CA VAL A 99 6.95 -23.53 16.67
C VAL A 99 6.29 -24.78 17.28
N GLY A 100 5.13 -25.19 16.77
CA GLY A 100 4.45 -26.40 17.23
C GLY A 100 5.31 -27.65 17.05
N TYR A 101 5.92 -27.80 15.88
CA TYR A 101 6.83 -28.90 15.59
C TYR A 101 8.05 -28.93 16.54
N TYR A 102 8.66 -27.76 16.80
CA TYR A 102 9.77 -27.66 17.74
C TYR A 102 9.39 -28.14 19.15
N TYR A 103 8.25 -27.72 19.68
CA TYR A 103 7.81 -28.16 21.00
C TYR A 103 7.42 -29.64 21.03
N MET A 104 6.77 -30.16 19.98
CA MET A 104 6.44 -31.58 19.88
C MET A 104 7.69 -32.46 19.82
N ALA A 105 8.71 -32.05 19.05
CA ALA A 105 9.99 -32.75 18.99
C ALA A 105 10.67 -32.79 20.37
N LYS A 106 10.61 -31.68 21.12
CA LYS A 106 11.13 -31.60 22.49
C LYS A 106 10.38 -32.49 23.48
N ILE A 107 9.06 -32.61 23.37
CA ILE A 107 8.24 -33.47 24.25
C ILE A 107 8.50 -34.95 23.96
N LEU A 108 8.67 -35.30 22.69
CA LEU A 108 8.90 -36.67 22.22
C LEU A 108 10.39 -37.09 22.25
N ASP A 109 11.27 -36.21 22.73
CA ASP A 109 12.72 -36.40 22.82
C ASP A 109 13.35 -36.86 21.48
N ILE A 110 12.86 -36.29 20.37
CA ILE A 110 13.35 -36.60 19.02
C ILE A 110 14.71 -35.91 18.80
N PRO A 111 15.75 -36.60 18.30
CA PRO A 111 17.05 -36.00 18.02
C PRO A 111 16.94 -34.81 17.04
N TYR A 112 17.49 -33.66 17.43
CA TYR A 112 17.37 -32.39 16.68
C TYR A 112 18.16 -32.38 15.35
N ASP A 113 19.11 -33.31 15.23
CA ASP A 113 20.02 -33.55 14.11
C ASP A 113 19.31 -34.08 12.84
N VAL A 114 18.10 -34.62 12.96
CA VAL A 114 17.27 -35.05 11.82
C VAL A 114 16.19 -34.03 11.42
N THR A 115 16.00 -32.93 12.18
CA THR A 115 14.77 -32.12 12.08
C THR A 115 14.95 -30.67 11.61
N PHE A 116 16.05 -29.98 11.94
CA PHE A 116 16.19 -28.54 11.64
C PHE A 116 17.48 -28.12 10.93
N PHE A 117 18.60 -28.75 11.24
CA PHE A 117 19.87 -28.50 10.57
C PHE A 117 20.52 -29.86 10.35
N PRO A 118 20.26 -30.51 9.19
CA PRO A 118 20.99 -31.72 8.87
C PRO A 118 22.47 -31.36 8.91
N LYS A 119 23.20 -32.00 9.81
CA LYS A 119 24.65 -31.84 9.87
C LYS A 119 25.16 -32.39 8.54
N ASN A 120 25.57 -31.51 7.64
CA ASN A 120 26.31 -31.94 6.46
C ASN A 120 27.67 -32.44 6.95
N LYS A 121 27.69 -33.74 7.29
CA LYS A 121 28.82 -34.57 7.76
C LYS A 121 29.71 -33.95 8.85
#